data_AF-A0A7W1B5M2-F1
#
_entry.id   AF-A0A7W1B5M2-F1
#
_cell.length_a   1.000
_cell.length_b   1.000
_cell.length_c   1.000
_cell.angle_alpha   90.00
_cell.angle_beta   90.00
_cell.angle_gamma   90.00
#
_symmetry.space_group_name_H-M   'P 1'
#
loop_
_entity.id
_entity.type
_entity.pdbx_description
1 polymer ?
#
loop_
_entity_poly.entity_id
_entity_poly.type
_entity_poly.pdbx_seq_one_letter_code
_entity_poly.pdbx_strand_id
1 'polypeptide(L)' 'MSVVLGGIQSDFARHLAREGKEVADLVGELVDGALDDARIDAREVETIHVGNAFGQLFTGQG' A
#
# COMPACT_ATOMS: atom_id res chain seq x y z
N MET A 1 -6.76 3.78 -23.99
CA MET A 1 -5.55 2.95 -23.86
C MET A 1 -5.02 3.20 -22.47
N SER A 2 -4.85 2.15 -21.66
CA SER A 2 -4.34 2.28 -20.30
C SER A 2 -2.88 1.84 -20.27
N VAL A 3 -2.05 2.54 -19.49
CA VAL A 3 -0.64 2.22 -19.28
C VAL A 3 -0.38 2.04 -17.79
N VAL A 4 0.64 1.24 -17.46
CA VAL A 4 1.13 1.10 -16.08
C VAL A 4 2.37 1.98 -15.96
N LEU A 5 2.36 2.92 -15.02
CA LEU A 5 3.44 3.92 -14.85
C LEU A 5 4.53 3.44 -13.89
N GLY A 6 4.20 2.59 -12.93
CA GLY A 6 5.14 2.07 -11.94
C GLY A 6 4.51 0.96 -11.08
N GLY A 7 5.30 0.41 -10.17
CA GLY A 7 4.86 -0.62 -9.25
C GLY A 7 5.87 -0.94 -8.15
N ILE A 8 5.35 -1.38 -7.02
CA ILE A 8 6.14 -1.81 -5.87
C ILE A 8 5.46 -3.01 -5.19
N GLN A 9 6.27 -3.84 -4.53
CA GLN A 9 5.78 -4.95 -3.72
C GLN A 9 6.57 -4.99 -2.42
N SER A 10 5.87 -5.18 -1.31
CA SER A 10 6.51 -5.43 -0.01
C SER A 10 7.28 -6.75 -0.01
N ASP A 11 8.24 -6.86 0.89
CA ASP A 11 8.78 -8.15 1.28
C ASP A 11 7.77 -8.94 2.13
N PHE A 12 7.26 -10.05 1.59
CA PHE A 12 6.30 -10.92 2.30
C PHE A 12 6.89 -11.66 3.51
N ALA A 13 8.22 -11.66 3.69
CA ALA A 13 8.84 -12.21 4.88
C ALA A 13 8.71 -11.29 6.11
N ARG A 14 8.26 -10.04 5.93
CA ARG A 14 8.13 -9.05 7.01
C ARG A 14 7.02 -9.42 7.99
N HIS A 15 7.31 -9.23 9.27
CA HIS A 15 6.37 -9.48 10.35
C HIS A 15 6.07 -8.16 11.07
N LEU A 16 5.08 -7.41 10.58
CA LEU A 16 4.79 -6.03 11.02
C LEU A 16 4.68 -5.88 12.54
N ALA A 17 3.98 -6.80 13.22
CA ALA A 17 3.85 -6.74 14.67
C ALA A 17 5.20 -6.87 15.43
N ARG A 18 6.20 -7.56 14.85
CA ARG A 18 7.57 -7.63 15.42
C ARG A 18 8.38 -6.37 15.12
N GLU A 19 8.01 -5.64 14.07
CA GLU A 19 8.55 -4.33 13.73
C GLU A 19 7.88 -3.20 14.54
N GLY A 20 6.86 -3.50 15.35
CA GLY A 20 6.05 -2.49 16.04
C GLY A 20 5.21 -1.64 15.08
N LYS A 21 4.86 -2.21 13.91
CA LYS A 21 4.10 -1.56 12.85
C LYS A 21 2.74 -2.22 12.67
N GLU A 22 1.80 -1.44 12.15
CA GLU A 22 0.48 -1.86 11.74
C GLU A 22 0.38 -1.96 10.21
N VAL A 23 -0.72 -2.54 9.72
CA VAL A 23 -0.95 -2.67 8.26
C VAL A 23 -0.97 -1.31 7.55
N ALA A 24 -1.41 -0.26 8.24
CA ALA A 24 -1.43 1.10 7.71
C ALA A 24 -0.03 1.64 7.43
N ASP A 25 0.96 1.30 8.25
CA ASP A 25 2.35 1.71 8.05
C ASP A 25 2.92 1.06 6.77
N LEU A 26 2.63 -0.23 6.56
CA LEU A 26 3.03 -0.92 5.33
C LEU A 26 2.32 -0.35 4.10
N VAL A 27 1.02 -0.07 4.20
CA VAL A 27 0.26 0.54 3.09
C VAL A 27 0.83 1.90 2.73
N GLY A 28 1.15 2.75 3.73
CA GLY A 28 1.78 4.05 3.49
C GLY A 28 3.13 3.93 2.79
N GLU A 29 4.00 3.04 3.28
CA GLU A 29 5.30 2.74 2.67
C GLU A 29 5.18 2.33 1.18
N LEU A 30 4.19 1.48 0.86
CA LEU A 30 3.97 1.05 -0.52
C LEU A 30 3.31 2.11 -1.40
N VAL A 31 2.45 2.97 -0.85
CA VAL A 31 1.88 4.09 -1.61
C VAL A 31 2.98 5.08 -1.98
N ASP A 32 3.83 5.47 -1.04
CA ASP A 32 4.93 6.40 -1.30
C ASP A 32 5.88 5.81 -2.36
N GLY A 33 6.27 4.54 -2.21
CA GLY A 33 7.14 3.88 -3.18
C GLY A 33 6.52 3.69 -4.57
N ALA A 34 5.19 3.48 -4.66
CA ALA A 34 4.50 3.40 -5.94
C ALA A 34 4.45 4.75 -6.66
N LEU A 35 4.22 5.84 -5.92
CA LEU A 35 4.23 7.21 -6.44
C LEU A 35 5.63 7.60 -6.94
N ASP A 36 6.67 7.24 -6.18
CA ASP A 36 8.06 7.49 -6.53
C ASP A 36 8.47 6.74 -7.81
N ASP A 37 8.14 5.44 -7.93
CA ASP A 37 8.45 4.65 -9.13
C ASP A 37 7.68 5.16 -10.36
N ALA A 38 6.41 5.52 -10.18
CA ALA A 38 5.56 6.10 -11.22
C ALA A 38 5.93 7.55 -11.57
N ARG A 39 6.68 8.24 -10.71
CA ARG A 39 7.10 9.65 -10.85
C ARG A 39 5.93 10.63 -10.98
N ILE A 40 4.91 10.46 -10.13
CA ILE A 40 3.74 11.34 -10.07
C ILE A 40 3.55 11.91 -8.66
N ASP A 41 2.86 13.04 -8.55
CA ASP A 41 2.45 13.62 -7.27
C ASP A 41 1.18 12.92 -6.77
N ALA A 42 1.07 12.72 -5.45
CA ALA A 42 -0.10 12.10 -4.83
C ALA A 42 -1.43 12.80 -5.19
N ARG A 43 -1.40 14.12 -5.43
CA ARG A 43 -2.59 14.91 -5.82
C ARG A 43 -3.10 14.59 -7.23
N GLU A 44 -2.31 13.91 -8.05
CA GLU A 44 -2.72 13.44 -9.38
C GLU A 44 -3.53 12.14 -9.30
N VAL A 45 -3.57 11.48 -8.13
CA VAL A 45 -4.34 10.25 -7.92
C VAL A 45 -5.80 10.59 -7.62
N GLU A 46 -6.68 10.31 -8.56
CA GLU A 46 -8.13 10.54 -8.40
C GLU A 46 -8.85 9.40 -7.65
N THR A 47 -8.31 8.18 -7.70
CA THR A 47 -8.96 6.99 -7.12
C THR A 47 -7.93 5.95 -6.72
N ILE A 48 -8.19 5.30 -5.58
CA ILE A 48 -7.41 4.16 -5.09
C ILE A 48 -8.31 2.92 -5.08
N HIS A 49 -7.89 1.87 -5.75
CA HIS A 49 -8.55 0.57 -5.71
C HIS A 49 -7.78 -0.38 -4.80
N VAL A 50 -8.43 -0.85 -3.72
CA VAL A 50 -7.80 -1.73 -2.73
C VAL A 50 -8.42 -3.12 -2.81
N GLY A 51 -7.61 -4.10 -3.23
CA GLY A 51 -7.94 -5.51 -3.07
C GLY A 51 -7.68 -5.94 -1.63
N ASN A 52 -8.70 -6.43 -0.94
CA ASN A 52 -8.61 -6.81 0.46
C ASN A 52 -9.32 -8.15 0.72
N ALA A 53 -8.68 -9.01 1.51
CA ALA A 53 -9.29 -10.21 2.08
C ALA A 53 -9.09 -10.17 3.60
N PHE A 54 -10.19 -10.24 4.36
CA PHE A 54 -10.19 -10.24 5.84
C PHE A 54 -9.64 -8.98 6.53
N GLY A 55 -9.61 -7.81 5.88
CA GLY A 55 -9.05 -6.59 6.47
C GLY A 55 -9.60 -6.17 7.84
N GLN A 56 -10.86 -6.50 8.15
CA GLN A 56 -11.43 -6.26 9.49
C GLN A 56 -10.66 -6.97 10.61
N LEU A 57 -10.15 -8.19 10.36
CA LEU A 57 -9.36 -8.96 11.32
C LEU A 57 -8.05 -8.25 11.68
N PHE A 58 -7.44 -7.60 10.69
CA PHE A 58 -6.13 -6.96 10.81
C PHE A 58 -6.21 -5.48 11.18
N THR A 59 -7.41 -4.91 11.22
CA THR A 59 -7.63 -3.50 11.57
C THR A 59 -8.49 -3.34 12.84
N GLY A 60 -8.93 -4.43 13.45
CA GLY A 60 -9.79 -4.41 14.64
C GLY A 60 -11.16 -3.78 14.38
N GLN A 61 -11.61 -3.75 13.13
CA GLN A 61 -12.87 -3.12 12.73
C GLN A 61 -13.97 -4.18 12.71
N GLY A 62 -14.69 -4.36 13.81
CA GLY A 62 -15.78 -5.32 13.97
C GLY A 62 -16.75 -4.95 15.08
#